data_AF-A0A5C4XGX1-F1
#
_entry.id   AF-A0A5C4XGX1-F1
#
_cell.length_a   1.000
_cell.length_b   1.000
_cell.length_c   1.000
_cell.angle_alpha   90.00
_cell.angle_beta   90.00
_cell.angle_gamma   90.00
#
_symmetry.space_group_name_H-M   'P 1'
#
loop_
_entity.id
_entity.type
_entity.pdbx_description
1 polymer ?
#
loop_
_entity_poly.entity_id
_entity_poly.type
_entity_poly.pdbx_seq_one_letter_code
_entity_poly.pdbx_strand_id
1 'polypeptide(L)'
;MSMLKRLSADRSGNFGIITAILLPVLIGAGGLAVDVSNMMRSKRDLQEATDAATLAVATYMAQDSSATEDGAKKLASNFIKGQMANSVTSDVANDIAKSITATITTTTTSDGKRYDIQVASGYTLTLTPFMSFFGKTSTPIAASSSTTSGISETKSALSMTLVLDESGSMLANTGEQIKPATSCQQYDTGGSPIKATYPCYVKKIDALKTAANLLLDQLDKADPKSKFVRTNAIAWSGTIQDSSTFAWGTTKTRTDVINTMSAGGNTESYAPMKKAFDNLNTTGNGSESKIQSDAGNTKLTKYIVFMTDGSNNKDSSNTNTLTTCTSAKAAGIKIYSIAFMAPTAGQTLLNKCSSGAGYYYAAESMSDLLDAFKAIGEEASASKTLLTQ
;
A
#
# COMPACT_ATOMS: atom_id res chain seq x y z
N MET A 1 -31.56 87.08 -26.13
CA MET A 1 -31.08 85.80 -26.72
C MET A 1 -29.65 85.49 -26.27
N SER A 2 -29.38 85.37 -24.95
CA SER A 2 -28.00 85.35 -24.41
C SER A 2 -27.72 84.28 -23.33
N MET A 3 -28.70 83.86 -22.52
CA MET A 3 -28.46 82.82 -21.49
C MET A 3 -28.35 81.40 -22.03
N LEU A 4 -29.19 81.01 -22.99
CA LEU A 4 -29.21 79.63 -23.54
C LEU A 4 -27.94 79.26 -24.33
N LYS A 5 -27.33 80.24 -25.02
CA LYS A 5 -26.02 80.06 -25.67
C LYS A 5 -24.86 79.94 -24.67
N ARG A 6 -24.97 80.57 -23.49
CA ARG A 6 -23.97 80.47 -22.42
C ARG A 6 -24.02 79.11 -21.73
N LEU A 7 -25.22 78.56 -21.52
CA LEU A 7 -25.43 77.20 -21.00
C LEU A 7 -24.92 76.11 -21.96
N SER A 8 -25.10 76.27 -23.29
CA SER A 8 -24.64 75.26 -24.25
C SER A 8 -23.13 75.28 -24.51
N ALA A 9 -22.42 76.35 -24.11
CA ALA A 9 -20.98 76.48 -24.25
C ALA A 9 -20.22 76.20 -22.95
N ASP A 10 -20.93 75.91 -21.85
CA ASP A 10 -20.36 75.73 -20.53
C ASP A 10 -19.74 74.32 -20.38
N ARG A 11 -18.41 74.24 -20.39
CA ARG A 11 -17.67 72.98 -20.21
C ARG A 11 -17.47 72.58 -18.75
N SER A 12 -17.84 73.46 -17.81
CA SER A 12 -17.72 73.22 -16.36
C SER A 12 -18.62 72.06 -15.88
N GLY A 13 -19.68 71.75 -16.63
CA GLY A 13 -20.61 70.65 -16.37
C GLY A 13 -20.19 69.27 -16.90
N ASN A 14 -19.10 69.17 -17.67
CA ASN A 14 -18.65 67.90 -18.26
C ASN A 14 -18.27 66.87 -17.18
N PHE A 15 -17.69 67.34 -16.06
CA PHE A 15 -17.42 66.48 -14.90
C PHE A 15 -18.71 65.92 -14.30
N GLY A 16 -19.76 66.75 -14.16
CA GLY A 16 -21.06 66.33 -13.66
C GLY A 16 -21.76 65.32 -14.58
N ILE A 17 -21.70 65.54 -15.89
CA ILE A 17 -22.29 64.64 -16.90
C ILE A 17 -21.55 63.30 -16.95
N ILE A 18 -20.21 63.32 -17.00
CA ILE A 18 -19.39 62.09 -16.99
C ILE A 18 -19.58 61.33 -15.67
N THR A 19 -19.61 62.03 -14.54
CA THR A 19 -19.86 61.41 -13.23
C THR A 19 -21.26 60.81 -13.15
N ALA A 20 -22.29 61.50 -13.64
CA ALA A 20 -23.67 61.01 -13.67
C ALA A 20 -23.83 59.74 -14.51
N ILE A 21 -23.04 59.58 -15.58
CA ILE A 21 -23.05 58.38 -16.42
C ILE A 21 -22.20 57.24 -15.80
N LEU A 22 -21.03 57.56 -15.23
CA LEU A 22 -20.12 56.55 -14.66
C LEU A 22 -20.57 56.02 -13.30
N LEU A 23 -21.24 56.83 -12.48
CA LEU A 23 -21.62 56.45 -11.11
C LEU A 23 -22.54 55.21 -11.09
N PRO A 24 -23.61 55.11 -11.91
CA PRO A 24 -24.41 53.89 -12.01
C PRO A 24 -23.61 52.67 -12.48
N VAL A 25 -22.64 52.86 -13.39
CA VAL A 25 -21.80 51.77 -13.93
C VAL A 25 -20.86 51.22 -12.84
N LEU A 26 -20.23 52.10 -12.06
CA LEU A 26 -19.34 51.71 -10.96
C LEU A 26 -20.12 51.03 -9.83
N ILE A 27 -21.29 51.55 -9.48
CA ILE A 27 -22.17 50.92 -8.47
C ILE A 27 -22.64 49.54 -8.97
N GLY A 28 -23.04 49.43 -10.24
CA GLY A 28 -23.41 48.15 -10.85
C GLY A 28 -22.27 47.13 -10.85
N ALA A 29 -21.06 47.55 -11.22
CA ALA A 29 -19.87 46.71 -11.17
C ALA A 29 -19.53 46.25 -9.74
N GLY A 30 -19.65 47.15 -8.76
CA GLY A 30 -19.46 46.82 -7.34
C GLY A 30 -20.49 45.81 -6.81
N GLY A 31 -21.77 45.98 -7.18
CA GLY A 31 -22.84 45.04 -6.83
C GLY A 31 -22.57 43.64 -7.41
N LEU A 32 -22.21 43.57 -8.69
CA LEU A 32 -21.81 42.31 -9.35
C LEU A 32 -20.64 41.63 -8.66
N ALA A 33 -19.62 42.39 -8.24
CA ALA A 33 -18.45 41.84 -7.56
C ALA A 33 -18.81 41.20 -6.21
N VAL A 34 -19.73 41.80 -5.45
CA VAL A 34 -20.23 41.24 -4.18
C VAL A 34 -21.01 39.96 -4.44
N ASP A 35 -21.91 39.96 -5.42
CA ASP A 35 -22.71 38.78 -5.77
C ASP A 35 -21.85 37.61 -6.25
N VAL A 36 -20.85 37.87 -7.09
CA VAL A 36 -19.87 36.85 -7.52
C VAL A 36 -19.07 36.32 -6.34
N SER A 37 -18.66 37.18 -5.41
CA SER A 37 -17.94 36.77 -4.19
C SER A 37 -18.80 35.88 -3.29
N ASN A 38 -20.08 36.23 -3.10
CA ASN A 38 -21.03 35.44 -2.33
C ASN A 38 -21.34 34.10 -2.99
N MET A 39 -21.45 34.09 -4.32
CA MET A 39 -21.63 32.88 -5.13
C MET A 39 -20.43 31.93 -4.99
N MET A 40 -19.21 32.44 -5.10
CA MET A 40 -18.00 31.64 -4.96
C MET A 40 -17.85 31.06 -3.55
N ARG A 41 -18.14 31.86 -2.50
CA ARG A 41 -18.15 31.39 -1.11
C ARG A 41 -19.18 30.28 -0.91
N SER A 42 -20.42 30.52 -1.35
CA SER A 42 -21.53 29.55 -1.28
C SER A 42 -21.18 28.23 -1.96
N LYS A 43 -20.57 28.28 -3.16
CA LYS A 43 -20.16 27.10 -3.91
C LYS A 43 -19.08 26.32 -3.16
N ARG A 44 -18.06 26.99 -2.63
CA ARG A 44 -16.97 26.38 -1.88
C ARG A 44 -17.50 25.69 -0.62
N ASP A 45 -18.32 26.38 0.16
CA ASP A 45 -18.84 25.86 1.42
C ASP A 45 -19.75 24.64 1.18
N LEU A 46 -20.54 24.66 0.09
CA LEU A 46 -21.36 23.51 -0.32
C LEU A 46 -20.48 22.33 -0.79
N GLN A 47 -19.40 22.60 -1.53
CA GLN A 47 -18.44 21.57 -1.95
C GLN A 47 -17.77 20.89 -0.75
N GLU A 48 -17.27 21.68 0.19
CA GLU A 48 -16.65 21.18 1.44
C GLU A 48 -17.64 20.33 2.25
N ALA A 49 -18.90 20.78 2.36
CA ALA A 49 -19.95 20.01 3.02
C ALA A 49 -20.24 18.68 2.30
N THR A 50 -20.29 18.67 0.96
CA THR A 50 -20.50 17.44 0.19
C THR A 50 -19.31 16.48 0.27
N ASP A 51 -18.07 16.97 0.30
CA ASP A 51 -16.86 16.14 0.44
C ASP A 51 -16.82 15.47 1.82
N ALA A 52 -17.07 16.26 2.88
CA ALA A 52 -17.14 15.74 4.25
C ALA A 52 -18.25 14.70 4.41
N ALA A 53 -19.43 14.96 3.85
CA ALA A 53 -20.54 14.01 3.87
C ALA A 53 -20.24 12.73 3.09
N THR A 54 -19.61 12.84 1.92
CA THR A 54 -19.23 11.70 1.07
C THR A 54 -18.23 10.80 1.79
N LEU A 55 -17.23 11.37 2.46
CA LEU A 55 -16.26 10.64 3.27
C LEU A 55 -16.89 10.00 4.53
N ALA A 56 -17.79 10.71 5.22
CA ALA A 56 -18.50 10.17 6.37
C ALA A 56 -19.38 8.97 5.98
N VAL A 57 -20.05 9.02 4.83
CA VAL A 57 -20.81 7.87 4.31
C VAL A 57 -19.87 6.73 3.93
N ALA A 58 -18.72 7.00 3.31
CA ALA A 58 -17.73 5.98 2.97
C ALA A 58 -17.26 5.19 4.19
N THR A 59 -16.91 5.90 5.26
CA THR A 59 -16.44 5.28 6.50
C THR A 59 -17.56 4.49 7.20
N TYR A 60 -18.78 5.02 7.26
CA TYR A 60 -19.95 4.31 7.78
C TYR A 60 -20.21 3.01 7.02
N MET A 61 -20.18 3.03 5.69
CA MET A 61 -20.41 1.86 4.84
C MET A 61 -19.25 0.83 4.89
N ALA A 62 -18.03 1.27 5.21
CA ALA A 62 -16.85 0.38 5.33
C ALA A 62 -16.78 -0.34 6.69
N GLN A 63 -17.05 0.35 7.79
CA GLN A 63 -16.79 -0.17 9.13
C GLN A 63 -18.00 -0.89 9.75
N ASP A 64 -19.22 -0.46 9.45
CA ASP A 64 -20.41 -0.99 10.10
C ASP A 64 -21.04 -2.11 9.27
N SER A 65 -20.95 -3.34 9.79
CA SER A 65 -21.58 -4.52 9.18
C SER A 65 -23.12 -4.44 9.09
N SER A 66 -23.74 -3.51 9.82
CA SER A 66 -25.18 -3.21 9.80
C SER A 66 -25.55 -1.96 9.00
N ALA A 67 -24.59 -1.35 8.29
CA ALA A 67 -24.81 -0.16 7.49
C ALA A 67 -25.94 -0.38 6.47
N THR A 68 -26.93 0.51 6.50
CA THR A 68 -28.05 0.53 5.54
C THR A 68 -27.93 1.74 4.63
N GLU A 69 -28.41 1.62 3.39
CA GLU A 69 -28.47 2.76 2.46
C GLU A 69 -29.30 3.94 3.04
N ASP A 70 -30.35 3.63 3.80
CA ASP A 70 -31.16 4.64 4.48
C ASP A 70 -30.41 5.33 5.63
N GLY A 71 -29.60 4.58 6.39
CA GLY A 71 -28.70 5.14 7.40
C GLY A 71 -27.67 6.08 6.77
N ALA A 72 -27.07 5.66 5.65
CA ALA A 72 -26.11 6.46 4.91
C ALA A 72 -26.71 7.75 4.32
N LYS A 73 -27.92 7.70 3.76
CA LYS A 73 -28.65 8.90 3.28
C LYS A 73 -28.94 9.89 4.40
N LYS A 74 -29.34 9.39 5.58
CA LYS A 74 -29.55 10.22 6.78
C LYS A 74 -28.23 10.83 7.27
N LEU A 75 -27.15 10.06 7.26
CA LEU A 75 -25.83 10.52 7.65
C LEU A 75 -25.33 11.64 6.73
N ALA A 76 -25.39 11.45 5.41
CA ALA A 76 -25.04 12.48 4.42
C ALA A 76 -25.83 13.78 4.66
N SER A 77 -27.15 13.62 4.88
CA SER A 77 -28.05 14.74 5.14
C SER A 77 -27.69 15.50 6.40
N ASN A 78 -27.36 14.80 7.48
CA ASN A 78 -26.98 15.41 8.75
C ASN A 78 -25.63 16.12 8.68
N PHE A 79 -24.65 15.55 7.95
CA PHE A 79 -23.36 16.19 7.74
C PHE A 79 -23.47 17.48 6.95
N ILE A 80 -24.20 17.49 5.83
CA ILE A 80 -24.38 18.70 5.03
C ILE A 80 -25.13 19.76 5.83
N LYS A 81 -26.22 19.39 6.53
CA LYS A 81 -26.95 20.32 7.39
C LYS A 81 -26.07 20.90 8.49
N GLY A 82 -25.27 20.07 9.16
CA GLY A 82 -24.39 20.49 10.24
C GLY A 82 -23.30 21.45 9.76
N GLN A 83 -22.67 21.16 8.62
CA GLN A 83 -21.63 22.01 8.03
C GLN A 83 -22.19 23.34 7.52
N MET A 84 -23.40 23.32 6.94
CA MET A 84 -24.01 24.52 6.39
C MET A 84 -24.78 25.36 7.42
N ALA A 85 -25.07 24.82 8.61
CA ALA A 85 -25.86 25.51 9.65
C ALA A 85 -25.31 26.89 10.07
N ASN A 86 -23.99 27.08 9.98
CA ASN A 86 -23.34 28.35 10.31
C ASN A 86 -23.18 29.30 9.10
N SER A 87 -23.40 28.81 7.88
CA SER A 87 -23.13 29.54 6.64
C SER A 87 -24.41 29.97 5.90
N VAL A 88 -25.58 29.47 6.29
CA VAL A 88 -26.86 29.79 5.65
C VAL A 88 -27.97 30.09 6.65
N THR A 89 -29.02 30.80 6.21
CA THR A 89 -30.23 31.03 7.02
C THR A 89 -31.05 29.73 7.16
N SER A 90 -31.93 29.68 8.17
CA SER A 90 -32.77 28.50 8.44
C SER A 90 -33.66 28.09 7.25
N ASP A 91 -34.12 29.07 6.46
CA ASP A 91 -34.94 28.80 5.27
C ASP A 91 -34.11 28.15 4.14
N VAL A 92 -32.90 28.65 3.92
CA VAL A 92 -31.97 28.09 2.94
C VAL A 92 -31.48 26.70 3.36
N ALA A 93 -31.29 26.48 4.67
CA ALA A 93 -30.97 25.15 5.21
C ALA A 93 -32.06 24.11 4.93
N ASN A 94 -33.34 24.52 4.94
CA ASN A 94 -34.47 23.65 4.60
C ASN A 94 -34.54 23.32 3.10
N ASP A 95 -34.15 24.24 2.22
CA ASP A 95 -34.10 23.98 0.79
C ASP A 95 -32.90 23.12 0.39
N ILE A 96 -31.74 23.35 1.03
CA ILE A 96 -30.59 22.44 0.95
C ILE A 96 -31.03 21.03 1.35
N ALA A 97 -31.71 20.88 2.49
CA ALA A 97 -32.18 19.60 2.99
C ALA A 97 -33.04 18.79 2.00
N LYS A 98 -33.84 19.47 1.17
CA LYS A 98 -34.71 18.83 0.17
C LYS A 98 -33.96 18.44 -1.11
N SER A 99 -32.83 19.08 -1.39
CA SER A 99 -32.03 18.87 -2.59
C SER A 99 -30.97 17.78 -2.46
N ILE A 100 -30.68 17.33 -1.24
CA ILE A 100 -29.60 16.36 -0.97
C ILE A 100 -29.97 15.02 -1.60
N THR A 101 -29.14 14.60 -2.53
CA THR A 101 -29.24 13.29 -3.19
C THR A 101 -27.99 12.50 -2.85
N ALA A 102 -28.15 11.42 -2.09
CA ALA A 102 -27.09 10.45 -1.82
C ALA A 102 -27.42 9.14 -2.55
N THR A 103 -26.65 8.85 -3.59
CA THR A 103 -26.74 7.64 -4.39
C THR A 103 -25.63 6.69 -3.97
N ILE A 104 -26.00 5.46 -3.65
CA ILE A 104 -25.07 4.40 -3.24
C ILE A 104 -25.29 3.24 -4.20
N THR A 105 -24.28 2.91 -4.99
CA THR A 105 -24.31 1.74 -5.87
C THR A 105 -23.53 0.62 -5.20
N THR A 106 -24.24 -0.40 -4.73
CA THR A 106 -23.63 -1.57 -4.09
C THR A 106 -23.33 -2.64 -5.14
N THR A 107 -22.05 -2.95 -5.36
CA THR A 107 -21.64 -4.10 -6.16
C THR A 107 -21.24 -5.24 -5.24
N THR A 108 -21.99 -6.35 -5.26
CA THR A 108 -21.71 -7.52 -4.42
C THR A 108 -20.96 -8.56 -5.25
N THR A 109 -19.79 -8.98 -4.79
CA THR A 109 -19.01 -10.08 -5.38
C THR A 109 -18.83 -11.20 -4.36
N SER A 110 -18.35 -12.37 -4.81
CA SER A 110 -18.05 -13.53 -3.94
C SER A 110 -17.05 -13.23 -2.82
N ASP A 111 -16.29 -12.14 -2.93
CA ASP A 111 -15.19 -11.79 -2.03
C ASP A 111 -15.47 -10.51 -1.19
N GLY A 112 -16.64 -9.87 -1.35
CA GLY A 112 -17.00 -8.67 -0.58
C GLY A 112 -17.98 -7.71 -1.28
N LYS A 113 -18.32 -6.62 -0.59
CA LYS A 113 -19.18 -5.53 -1.09
C LYS A 113 -18.32 -4.30 -1.44
N ARG A 114 -18.54 -3.74 -2.63
CA ARG A 114 -18.05 -2.43 -3.07
C ARG A 114 -19.20 -1.43 -3.02
N TYR A 115 -18.93 -0.23 -2.53
CA TYR A 115 -19.89 0.86 -2.47
C TYR A 115 -19.34 2.05 -3.26
N ASP A 116 -19.97 2.37 -4.37
CA ASP A 116 -19.74 3.63 -5.08
C ASP A 116 -20.74 4.67 -4.56
N ILE A 117 -20.23 5.70 -3.91
CA ILE A 117 -21.02 6.68 -3.17
C ILE A 117 -20.91 8.02 -3.91
N GLN A 118 -22.06 8.63 -4.20
CA GLN A 118 -22.14 9.97 -4.74
C GLN A 118 -23.11 10.79 -3.88
N VAL A 119 -22.64 11.93 -3.38
CA VAL A 119 -23.46 12.89 -2.64
C VAL A 119 -23.51 14.19 -3.44
N ALA A 120 -24.72 14.64 -3.74
CA ALA A 120 -24.98 15.90 -4.42
C ALA A 120 -25.97 16.73 -3.62
N SER A 121 -25.84 18.05 -3.68
CA SER A 121 -26.75 19.01 -3.05
C SER A 121 -26.79 20.29 -3.87
N GLY A 122 -27.90 21.02 -3.79
CA GLY A 122 -28.01 22.31 -4.47
C GLY A 122 -29.10 23.21 -3.90
N TYR A 123 -28.86 24.51 -3.88
CA TYR A 123 -29.82 25.48 -3.39
C TYR A 123 -29.82 26.76 -4.22
N THR A 124 -30.87 27.54 -4.06
CA THR A 124 -31.03 28.82 -4.75
C THR A 124 -30.49 29.94 -3.88
N LEU A 125 -29.41 30.58 -4.32
CA LEU A 125 -28.85 31.75 -3.66
C LEU A 125 -29.58 33.01 -4.14
N THR A 126 -30.16 33.76 -3.20
CA THR A 126 -30.73 35.09 -3.47
C THR A 126 -29.60 36.09 -3.69
N LEU A 127 -29.67 36.82 -4.80
CA LEU A 127 -28.69 37.84 -5.16
C LEU A 127 -29.05 39.18 -4.52
N THR A 128 -28.10 40.11 -4.49
CA THR A 128 -28.37 41.46 -3.99
C THR A 128 -29.44 42.17 -4.84
N PRO A 129 -30.14 43.18 -4.28
CA PRO A 129 -31.12 43.98 -5.02
C PRO A 129 -30.56 44.62 -6.30
N PHE A 130 -29.24 44.82 -6.40
CA PHE A 130 -28.60 45.34 -7.61
C PHE A 130 -28.73 44.40 -8.81
N MET A 131 -28.69 43.08 -8.59
CA MET A 131 -28.90 42.09 -9.65
C MET A 131 -30.36 42.02 -10.14
N SER A 132 -31.30 42.50 -9.32
CA SER A 132 -32.70 42.60 -9.73
C SER A 132 -32.91 43.61 -10.86
N PHE A 133 -32.06 44.65 -10.96
CA PHE A 133 -32.03 45.59 -12.09
C PHE A 133 -31.68 44.89 -13.41
N PHE A 134 -30.89 43.81 -13.34
CA PHE A 134 -30.51 42.97 -14.48
C PHE A 134 -31.45 41.76 -14.69
N GLY A 135 -32.61 41.73 -14.01
CA GLY A 135 -33.60 40.66 -14.15
C GLY A 135 -33.18 39.33 -13.51
N LYS A 136 -32.16 39.33 -12.64
CA LYS A 136 -31.68 38.13 -11.93
C LYS A 136 -31.85 38.34 -10.43
N THR A 137 -32.86 37.71 -9.85
CA THR A 137 -33.11 37.77 -8.40
C THR A 137 -32.44 36.63 -7.64
N SER A 138 -32.09 35.54 -8.35
CA SER A 138 -31.49 34.36 -7.75
C SER A 138 -30.66 33.53 -8.73
N THR A 139 -29.78 32.69 -8.19
CA THR A 139 -28.93 31.76 -8.96
C THR A 139 -28.88 30.38 -8.29
N PRO A 140 -28.99 29.27 -9.05
CA PRO A 140 -28.78 27.94 -8.49
C PRO A 140 -27.30 27.70 -8.22
N ILE A 141 -26.99 27.14 -7.05
CA ILE A 141 -25.66 26.65 -6.66
C ILE A 141 -25.78 25.14 -6.45
N ALA A 142 -24.89 24.36 -7.06
CA ALA A 142 -24.86 22.92 -6.90
C ALA A 142 -23.42 22.44 -6.71
N ALA A 143 -23.27 21.39 -5.90
CA ALA A 143 -22.03 20.67 -5.71
C ALA A 143 -22.31 19.16 -5.68
N SER A 144 -21.35 18.38 -6.17
CA SER A 144 -21.36 16.93 -6.06
C SER A 144 -19.96 16.41 -5.76
N SER A 145 -19.91 15.35 -4.96
CA SER A 145 -18.70 14.63 -4.61
C SER A 145 -18.96 13.13 -4.71
N SER A 146 -17.92 12.38 -5.04
CA SER A 146 -18.01 10.92 -5.19
C SER A 146 -16.78 10.24 -4.60
N THR A 147 -17.00 9.12 -3.92
CA THR A 147 -15.95 8.28 -3.36
C THR A 147 -16.31 6.81 -3.49
N THR A 148 -15.32 5.94 -3.41
CA THR A 148 -15.51 4.49 -3.38
C THR A 148 -15.08 3.98 -2.02
N SER A 149 -15.92 3.14 -1.42
CA SER A 149 -15.68 2.47 -0.14
C SER A 149 -15.86 0.96 -0.27
N GLY A 150 -15.22 0.21 0.62
CA GLY A 150 -15.25 -1.24 0.64
C GLY A 150 -14.08 -1.87 -0.12
N ILE A 151 -14.19 -3.19 -0.32
CA ILE A 151 -13.10 -4.01 -0.83
C ILE A 151 -12.96 -3.80 -2.34
N SER A 152 -12.30 -2.72 -2.74
CA SER A 152 -11.71 -2.63 -4.08
C SER A 152 -10.40 -3.39 -4.09
N GLU A 153 -10.46 -4.72 -3.96
CA GLU A 153 -9.26 -5.54 -4.14
C GLU A 153 -8.81 -5.42 -5.59
N THR A 154 -7.81 -4.58 -5.84
CA THR A 154 -6.75 -5.09 -6.70
C THR A 154 -6.09 -6.23 -5.94
N LYS A 155 -6.60 -7.45 -6.14
CA LYS A 155 -6.12 -8.71 -5.55
C LYS A 155 -4.61 -8.80 -5.76
N SER A 156 -3.83 -8.51 -4.73
CA SER A 156 -2.36 -8.46 -4.79
C SER A 156 -1.81 -9.84 -4.42
N ALA A 157 -1.52 -10.64 -5.44
CA ALA A 157 -0.90 -11.94 -5.29
C ALA A 157 0.60 -11.84 -5.01
N LEU A 158 1.14 -12.93 -4.49
CA LEU A 158 2.51 -13.07 -4.04
C LEU A 158 3.15 -14.31 -4.65
N SER A 159 4.34 -14.15 -5.24
CA SER A 159 5.22 -15.28 -5.57
C SER A 159 6.56 -15.08 -4.87
N MET A 160 6.94 -16.01 -3.99
CA MET A 160 8.12 -15.89 -3.15
C MET A 160 9.06 -17.11 -3.27
N THR A 161 10.34 -16.85 -3.51
CA THR A 161 11.41 -17.87 -3.44
C THR A 161 12.26 -17.66 -2.20
N LEU A 162 12.39 -18.69 -1.36
CA LEU A 162 13.35 -18.71 -0.27
C LEU A 162 14.67 -19.31 -0.77
N VAL A 163 15.77 -18.58 -0.62
CA VAL A 163 17.13 -18.98 -1.01
C VAL A 163 17.96 -19.09 0.26
N LEU A 164 18.16 -20.31 0.73
CA LEU A 164 18.54 -20.61 2.11
C LEU A 164 19.87 -21.36 2.16
N ASP A 165 20.85 -20.76 2.82
CA ASP A 165 22.17 -21.36 3.03
C ASP A 165 22.10 -22.53 4.03
N GLU A 166 22.69 -23.65 3.64
CA GLU A 166 22.91 -24.83 4.45
C GLU A 166 24.37 -25.29 4.36
N SER A 167 25.31 -24.38 4.15
CA SER A 167 26.74 -24.69 4.17
C SER A 167 27.21 -25.17 5.55
N GLY A 168 28.43 -25.70 5.62
CA GLY A 168 28.97 -26.29 6.86
C GLY A 168 28.98 -25.34 8.06
N SER A 169 29.09 -24.02 7.85
CA SER A 169 28.99 -23.02 8.92
C SER A 169 27.63 -23.03 9.64
N MET A 170 26.57 -23.51 8.99
CA MET A 170 25.23 -23.65 9.57
C MET A 170 25.13 -24.78 10.61
N LEU A 171 26.16 -25.61 10.78
CA LEU A 171 26.30 -26.56 11.89
C LEU A 171 26.81 -25.91 13.18
N ALA A 172 27.21 -24.64 13.13
CA ALA A 172 27.61 -23.90 14.32
C ALA A 172 26.45 -23.74 15.30
N ASN A 173 26.80 -23.65 16.59
CA ASN A 173 25.85 -23.38 17.65
C ASN A 173 25.35 -21.94 17.58
N THR A 174 24.07 -21.78 17.88
CA THR A 174 23.52 -20.50 18.34
C THR A 174 23.78 -20.31 19.84
N GLY A 175 23.34 -19.19 20.40
CA GLY A 175 23.34 -18.95 21.85
C GLY A 175 22.23 -19.69 22.62
N GLU A 176 21.27 -20.32 21.94
CA GLU A 176 20.07 -20.90 22.56
C GLU A 176 20.31 -22.33 23.05
N GLN A 177 20.01 -22.63 24.31
CA GLN A 177 20.26 -23.95 24.90
C GLN A 177 19.08 -24.92 24.72
N ILE A 178 19.38 -26.16 24.34
CA ILE A 178 18.37 -27.24 24.26
C ILE A 178 18.26 -27.92 25.62
N LYS A 179 17.11 -27.77 26.30
CA LYS A 179 16.77 -28.48 27.55
C LYS A 179 15.60 -29.44 27.31
N PRO A 180 15.64 -30.70 27.81
CA PRO A 180 16.58 -31.26 28.79
C PRO A 180 17.76 -32.05 28.17
N ALA A 181 18.22 -31.72 26.96
CA ALA A 181 19.26 -32.52 26.29
C ALA A 181 20.57 -32.61 27.09
N THR A 182 21.11 -33.83 27.22
CA THR A 182 22.27 -34.13 28.08
C THR A 182 23.58 -34.38 27.30
N SER A 183 23.52 -34.55 25.98
CA SER A 183 24.70 -34.69 25.11
C SER A 183 24.35 -34.39 23.65
N CYS A 184 25.14 -33.56 22.98
CA CYS A 184 24.93 -33.20 21.56
C CYS A 184 26.25 -33.12 20.81
N GLN A 185 26.22 -33.52 19.54
CA GLN A 185 27.38 -33.45 18.66
C GLN A 185 27.77 -31.98 18.43
N GLN A 186 29.04 -31.68 18.69
CA GLN A 186 29.62 -30.37 18.39
C GLN A 186 30.32 -30.40 17.04
N TYR A 187 30.32 -29.25 16.38
CA TYR A 187 30.97 -29.04 15.10
C TYR A 187 31.88 -27.83 15.21
N ASP A 188 32.99 -27.83 14.48
CA ASP A 188 33.82 -26.64 14.34
C ASP A 188 33.16 -25.61 13.40
N THR A 189 33.83 -24.46 13.20
CA THR A 189 33.36 -23.39 12.32
C THR A 189 33.32 -23.79 10.84
N GLY A 190 33.95 -24.90 10.45
CA GLY A 190 33.90 -25.47 9.11
C GLY A 190 32.86 -26.57 8.95
N GLY A 191 32.11 -26.92 10.00
CA GLY A 191 31.12 -27.99 9.98
C GLY A 191 31.68 -29.39 10.20
N SER A 192 32.93 -29.54 10.63
CA SER A 192 33.51 -30.86 10.93
C SER A 192 33.12 -31.34 12.34
N PRO A 193 32.74 -32.62 12.52
CA PRO A 193 32.37 -33.15 13.82
C PRO A 193 33.56 -33.15 14.79
N ILE A 194 33.33 -32.66 16.00
CA ILE A 194 34.33 -32.67 17.09
C ILE A 194 34.01 -33.80 18.07
N LYS A 195 33.35 -33.50 19.19
CA LYS A 195 32.94 -34.45 20.22
C LYS A 195 31.56 -34.10 20.75
N ALA A 196 30.82 -35.11 21.18
CA ALA A 196 29.56 -34.91 21.87
C ALA A 196 29.81 -34.32 23.27
N THR A 197 29.25 -33.15 23.55
CA THR A 197 29.41 -32.46 24.84
C THR A 197 28.14 -31.72 25.26
N TYR A 198 28.10 -31.38 26.55
CA TYR A 198 27.08 -30.57 27.22
C TYR A 198 27.70 -29.22 27.64
N PRO A 199 26.97 -28.09 27.61
CA PRO A 199 25.56 -27.93 27.23
C PRO A 199 25.28 -28.03 25.72
N CYS A 200 24.05 -28.44 25.39
CA CYS A 200 23.54 -28.52 24.03
C CYS A 200 22.98 -27.17 23.58
N TYR A 201 23.27 -26.78 22.33
CA TYR A 201 22.74 -25.56 21.74
C TYR A 201 22.00 -25.86 20.44
N VAL A 202 20.99 -25.05 20.13
CA VAL A 202 20.30 -25.07 18.84
C VAL A 202 21.30 -24.73 17.74
N LYS A 203 21.33 -25.51 16.66
CA LYS A 203 22.21 -25.24 15.52
C LYS A 203 21.62 -24.13 14.65
N LYS A 204 22.48 -23.40 13.94
CA LYS A 204 22.03 -22.34 13.02
C LYS A 204 21.02 -22.87 11.99
N ILE A 205 21.23 -24.07 11.45
CA ILE A 205 20.28 -24.70 10.51
C ILE A 205 18.91 -24.95 11.13
N ASP A 206 18.83 -25.39 12.38
CA ASP A 206 17.55 -25.64 13.07
C ASP A 206 16.82 -24.32 13.38
N ALA A 207 17.59 -23.29 13.75
CA ALA A 207 17.07 -21.93 13.91
C ALA A 207 16.49 -21.41 12.58
N LEU A 208 17.19 -21.62 11.45
CA LEU A 208 16.69 -21.27 10.13
C LEU A 208 15.41 -22.03 9.78
N LYS A 209 15.35 -23.34 9.99
CA LYS A 209 14.14 -24.12 9.74
C LYS A 209 12.95 -23.56 10.50
N THR A 210 13.16 -23.20 11.76
CA THR A 210 12.13 -22.58 12.61
C THR A 210 11.70 -21.23 12.04
N ALA A 211 12.66 -20.35 11.71
CA ALA A 211 12.40 -19.02 11.17
C ALA A 211 11.65 -19.06 9.83
N ALA A 212 12.09 -19.92 8.91
CA ALA A 212 11.45 -20.12 7.61
C ALA A 212 10.01 -20.63 7.77
N ASN A 213 9.78 -21.59 8.67
CA ASN A 213 8.42 -22.06 8.97
C ASN A 213 7.55 -20.94 9.57
N LEU A 214 8.09 -20.07 10.44
CA LEU A 214 7.34 -18.92 10.97
C LEU A 214 6.89 -17.95 9.86
N LEU A 215 7.75 -17.64 8.91
CA LEU A 215 7.38 -16.81 7.75
C LEU A 215 6.24 -17.46 6.97
N LEU A 216 6.40 -18.75 6.64
CA LEU A 216 5.39 -19.50 5.90
C LEU A 216 4.06 -19.58 6.68
N ASP A 217 4.09 -19.66 8.01
CA ASP A 217 2.88 -19.63 8.86
C ASP A 217 2.14 -18.29 8.75
N GLN A 218 2.87 -17.17 8.63
CA GLN A 218 2.25 -15.86 8.38
C GLN A 218 1.55 -15.84 7.02
N LEU A 219 2.19 -16.42 5.99
CA LEU A 219 1.59 -16.52 4.66
C LEU A 219 0.34 -17.42 4.66
N ASP A 220 0.37 -18.55 5.37
CA ASP A 220 -0.79 -19.45 5.49
C ASP A 220 -1.95 -18.79 6.25
N LYS A 221 -1.65 -18.01 7.30
CA LYS A 221 -2.65 -17.20 8.01
C LYS A 221 -3.28 -16.13 7.10
N ALA A 222 -2.47 -15.49 6.26
CA ALA A 222 -2.93 -14.48 5.32
C ALA A 222 -3.66 -15.08 4.11
N ASP A 223 -3.38 -16.34 3.74
CA ASP A 223 -3.99 -17.05 2.63
C ASP A 223 -4.42 -18.50 2.98
N PRO A 224 -5.44 -18.69 3.85
CA PRO A 224 -5.82 -20.03 4.31
C PRO A 224 -6.33 -20.96 3.21
N LYS A 225 -6.69 -20.42 2.04
CA LYS A 225 -7.19 -21.15 0.87
C LYS A 225 -6.13 -21.28 -0.24
N SER A 226 -4.92 -20.77 -0.03
CA SER A 226 -3.80 -20.85 -0.99
C SER A 226 -4.15 -20.33 -2.39
N LYS A 227 -4.88 -19.21 -2.48
CA LYS A 227 -5.34 -18.64 -3.77
C LYS A 227 -4.45 -17.52 -4.32
N PHE A 228 -3.58 -16.97 -3.50
CA PHE A 228 -2.82 -15.75 -3.79
C PHE A 228 -1.33 -15.94 -3.59
N VAL A 229 -0.95 -16.84 -2.67
CA VAL A 229 0.44 -17.13 -2.34
C VAL A 229 0.92 -18.33 -3.12
N ARG A 230 2.02 -18.14 -3.86
CA ARG A 230 2.83 -19.22 -4.40
C ARG A 230 4.23 -19.13 -3.82
N THR A 231 4.73 -20.25 -3.32
CA THR A 231 6.09 -20.29 -2.77
C THR A 231 6.89 -21.42 -3.37
N ASN A 232 8.20 -21.24 -3.35
CA ASN A 232 9.17 -22.32 -3.46
C ASN A 232 10.41 -22.01 -2.60
N ALA A 233 11.30 -22.98 -2.47
CA ALA A 233 12.58 -22.79 -1.80
C ALA A 233 13.72 -23.47 -2.55
N ILE A 234 14.93 -23.00 -2.26
CA ILE A 234 16.20 -23.49 -2.76
C ILE A 234 17.15 -23.51 -1.56
N ALA A 235 17.51 -24.70 -1.09
CA ALA A 235 18.58 -24.89 -0.12
C ALA A 235 19.90 -25.16 -0.85
N TRP A 236 20.99 -24.56 -0.37
CA TRP A 236 22.26 -24.58 -1.09
C TRP A 236 23.47 -24.57 -0.16
N SER A 237 24.55 -25.17 -0.65
CA SER A 237 25.89 -25.12 -0.07
C SER A 237 26.91 -24.81 -1.17
N GLY A 238 27.81 -25.73 -1.52
CA GLY A 238 28.68 -25.58 -2.69
C GLY A 238 27.93 -25.68 -4.02
N THR A 239 26.74 -26.28 -3.96
CA THR A 239 25.77 -26.49 -5.04
C THR A 239 24.36 -26.41 -4.46
N ILE A 240 23.34 -26.29 -5.30
CA ILE A 240 21.95 -26.49 -4.88
C ILE A 240 21.77 -27.94 -4.45
N GLN A 241 21.32 -28.19 -3.21
CA GLN A 241 21.04 -29.56 -2.74
C GLN A 241 19.56 -29.86 -2.90
N ASP A 242 18.70 -29.05 -2.28
CA ASP A 242 17.26 -29.20 -2.31
C ASP A 242 16.59 -28.02 -3.01
N SER A 243 15.55 -28.31 -3.78
CA SER A 243 14.78 -27.25 -4.44
C SER A 243 13.37 -27.73 -4.77
N SER A 244 12.39 -26.87 -4.50
CA SER A 244 11.00 -27.08 -4.90
C SER A 244 10.62 -26.21 -6.10
N THR A 245 9.59 -26.65 -6.83
CA THR A 245 8.91 -25.85 -7.83
C THR A 245 7.84 -24.97 -7.18
N PHE A 246 7.48 -23.85 -7.82
CA PHE A 246 6.41 -23.00 -7.34
C PHE A 246 5.08 -23.76 -7.24
N ALA A 247 4.53 -23.78 -6.04
CA ALA A 247 3.22 -24.36 -5.73
C ALA A 247 2.35 -23.34 -5.01
N TRP A 248 1.03 -23.53 -5.11
CA TRP A 248 0.06 -22.77 -4.31
C TRP A 248 0.21 -23.11 -2.83
N GLY A 249 0.25 -22.07 -1.99
CA GLY A 249 0.49 -22.20 -0.56
C GLY A 249 1.94 -22.47 -0.21
N THR A 250 2.17 -23.07 0.97
CA THR A 250 3.51 -23.27 1.53
C THR A 250 3.89 -24.74 1.74
N THR A 251 2.94 -25.67 1.63
CA THR A 251 3.14 -27.10 1.95
C THR A 251 4.33 -27.71 1.22
N LYS A 252 4.41 -27.57 -0.11
CA LYS A 252 5.50 -28.15 -0.91
C LYS A 252 6.86 -27.56 -0.56
N THR A 253 6.90 -26.26 -0.30
CA THR A 253 8.11 -25.56 0.17
C THR A 253 8.62 -26.15 1.48
N ARG A 254 7.72 -26.46 2.41
CA ARG A 254 8.07 -27.08 3.69
C ARG A 254 8.56 -28.52 3.52
N THR A 255 7.79 -29.34 2.82
CA THR A 255 8.05 -30.79 2.72
C THR A 255 9.26 -31.13 1.87
N ASP A 256 9.53 -30.35 0.83
CA ASP A 256 10.56 -30.68 -0.15
C ASP A 256 11.91 -30.01 0.15
N VAL A 257 11.93 -28.98 1.02
CA VAL A 257 13.13 -28.18 1.28
C VAL A 257 13.27 -27.81 2.76
N ILE A 258 12.35 -27.04 3.35
CA ILE A 258 12.57 -26.49 4.70
C ILE A 258 12.76 -27.58 5.75
N ASN A 259 11.96 -28.64 5.70
CA ASN A 259 12.05 -29.68 6.72
C ASN A 259 13.16 -30.69 6.43
N THR A 260 13.61 -30.80 5.18
CA THR A 260 14.61 -31.78 4.72
C THR A 260 16.04 -31.25 4.70
N MET A 261 16.24 -29.93 4.56
CA MET A 261 17.57 -29.31 4.44
C MET A 261 18.51 -29.74 5.57
N SER A 262 19.79 -29.87 5.25
CA SER A 262 20.79 -30.35 6.19
C SER A 262 22.10 -29.62 5.97
N ALA A 263 22.71 -29.14 7.05
CA ALA A 263 23.90 -28.33 6.92
C ALA A 263 25.14 -29.16 6.55
N GLY A 264 25.90 -28.71 5.55
CA GLY A 264 27.13 -29.32 5.10
C GLY A 264 27.68 -28.74 3.80
N GLY A 265 28.98 -28.90 3.59
CA GLY A 265 29.67 -28.48 2.36
C GLY A 265 30.11 -27.02 2.35
N ASN A 266 30.53 -26.56 1.17
CA ASN A 266 31.02 -25.20 0.93
C ASN A 266 29.86 -24.19 0.84
N THR A 267 30.17 -22.92 0.57
CA THR A 267 29.23 -21.80 0.42
C THR A 267 29.42 -21.17 -0.98
N GLU A 268 28.46 -21.38 -1.88
CA GLU A 268 28.40 -20.78 -3.23
C GLU A 268 26.99 -20.24 -3.53
N SER A 269 26.83 -18.92 -3.48
CA SER A 269 25.52 -18.26 -3.56
C SER A 269 25.08 -17.86 -4.97
N TYR A 270 25.94 -17.94 -5.99
CA TYR A 270 25.60 -17.46 -7.33
C TYR A 270 24.58 -18.39 -8.01
N ALA A 271 24.86 -19.69 -8.06
CA ALA A 271 23.96 -20.65 -8.69
C ALA A 271 22.53 -20.64 -8.10
N PRO A 272 22.34 -20.66 -6.76
CA PRO A 272 21.00 -20.61 -6.17
C PRO A 272 20.31 -19.26 -6.38
N MET A 273 21.03 -18.13 -6.26
CA MET A 273 20.46 -16.81 -6.52
C MET A 273 20.03 -16.65 -7.99
N LYS A 274 20.84 -17.17 -8.92
CA LYS A 274 20.50 -17.19 -10.35
C LYS A 274 19.24 -18.01 -10.61
N LYS A 275 19.14 -19.20 -10.03
CA LYS A 275 17.94 -20.05 -10.18
C LYS A 275 16.70 -19.36 -9.62
N ALA A 276 16.79 -18.69 -8.47
CA ALA A 276 15.68 -17.93 -7.90
C ALA A 276 15.22 -16.81 -8.85
N PHE A 277 16.16 -16.05 -9.40
CA PHE A 277 15.87 -15.02 -10.40
C PHE A 277 15.21 -15.60 -11.65
N ASP A 278 15.80 -16.65 -12.24
CA ASP A 278 15.30 -17.28 -13.48
C ASP A 278 13.87 -17.81 -13.29
N ASN A 279 13.58 -18.47 -12.16
CA ASN A 279 12.26 -18.98 -11.84
C ASN A 279 11.20 -17.85 -11.79
N LEU A 280 11.56 -16.69 -11.22
CA LEU A 280 10.66 -15.54 -11.09
C LEU A 280 10.58 -14.68 -12.37
N ASN A 281 11.63 -14.70 -13.19
CA ASN A 281 11.74 -13.93 -14.43
C ASN A 281 11.30 -14.71 -15.68
N THR A 282 10.86 -15.95 -15.53
CA THR A 282 10.29 -16.77 -16.61
C THR A 282 9.13 -16.02 -17.29
N THR A 283 9.06 -16.10 -18.62
CA THR A 283 8.02 -15.48 -19.45
C THR A 283 7.12 -16.52 -20.12
N GLY A 284 5.98 -16.10 -20.65
CA GLY A 284 5.03 -16.98 -21.34
C GLY A 284 4.12 -17.77 -20.38
N ASN A 285 3.61 -18.92 -20.86
CA ASN A 285 2.55 -19.67 -20.17
C ASN A 285 2.95 -20.25 -18.80
N GLY A 286 4.24 -20.52 -18.59
CA GLY A 286 4.77 -21.00 -17.32
C GLY A 286 5.20 -19.89 -16.35
N SER A 287 5.02 -18.61 -16.72
CA SER A 287 5.41 -17.49 -15.85
C SER A 287 4.49 -17.36 -14.65
N GLU A 288 5.04 -16.97 -13.50
CA GLU A 288 4.23 -16.67 -12.30
C GLU A 288 3.19 -15.58 -12.59
N SER A 289 3.52 -14.60 -13.44
CA SER A 289 2.56 -13.58 -13.88
C SER A 289 1.35 -14.17 -14.61
N LYS A 290 1.56 -15.16 -15.48
CA LYS A 290 0.45 -15.82 -16.20
C LYS A 290 -0.34 -16.74 -15.29
N ILE A 291 0.33 -17.55 -14.48
CA ILE A 291 -0.32 -18.49 -13.54
C ILE A 291 -1.21 -17.73 -12.54
N GLN A 292 -0.72 -16.61 -12.01
CA GLN A 292 -1.48 -15.77 -11.09
C GLN A 292 -2.66 -15.08 -11.80
N SER A 293 -2.45 -14.57 -13.01
CA SER A 293 -3.52 -13.98 -13.83
C SER A 293 -4.63 -14.99 -14.16
N ASP A 294 -4.27 -16.23 -14.52
CA ASP A 294 -5.23 -17.31 -14.80
C ASP A 294 -6.03 -17.73 -13.57
N ALA A 295 -5.46 -17.56 -12.38
CA ALA A 295 -6.16 -17.73 -11.11
C ALA A 295 -7.05 -16.52 -10.73
N GLY A 296 -7.08 -15.47 -11.55
CA GLY A 296 -7.87 -14.27 -11.34
C GLY A 296 -7.18 -13.17 -10.52
N ASN A 297 -5.87 -13.26 -10.33
CA ASN A 297 -5.08 -12.27 -9.58
C ASN A 297 -4.48 -11.22 -10.53
N THR A 298 -4.91 -9.96 -10.39
CA THR A 298 -4.57 -8.87 -11.33
C THR A 298 -3.31 -8.10 -10.97
N LYS A 299 -2.82 -8.22 -9.72
CA LYS A 299 -1.52 -7.70 -9.29
C LYS A 299 -0.68 -8.84 -8.73
N LEU A 300 0.62 -8.79 -9.00
CA LEU A 300 1.59 -9.77 -8.50
C LEU A 300 2.83 -9.03 -8.00
N THR A 301 3.22 -9.32 -6.77
CA THR A 301 4.54 -8.92 -6.25
C THR A 301 5.43 -10.15 -6.11
N LYS A 302 6.67 -10.04 -6.62
CA LYS A 302 7.65 -11.13 -6.63
C LYS A 302 8.73 -10.86 -5.58
N TYR A 303 9.04 -11.86 -4.77
CA TYR A 303 10.02 -11.74 -3.69
C TYR A 303 11.06 -12.85 -3.74
N ILE A 304 12.29 -12.49 -3.38
CA ILE A 304 13.36 -13.41 -3.02
C ILE A 304 13.71 -13.15 -1.56
N VAL A 305 13.74 -14.19 -0.73
CA VAL A 305 14.28 -14.13 0.63
C VAL A 305 15.62 -14.85 0.60
N PHE A 306 16.71 -14.09 0.59
CA PHE A 306 18.06 -14.60 0.49
C PHE A 306 18.76 -14.56 1.85
N MET A 307 19.17 -15.72 2.36
CA MET A 307 19.82 -15.84 3.66
C MET A 307 21.16 -16.58 3.54
N THR A 308 22.20 -16.06 4.19
CA THR A 308 23.46 -16.78 4.43
C THR A 308 24.06 -16.41 5.78
N ASP A 309 24.78 -17.36 6.39
CA ASP A 309 25.54 -17.17 7.63
C ASP A 309 27.06 -16.98 7.39
N GLY A 310 27.46 -16.97 6.12
CA GLY A 310 28.85 -17.08 5.71
C GLY A 310 29.24 -16.11 4.61
N SER A 311 30.39 -16.38 4.01
CA SER A 311 30.89 -15.70 2.82
C SER A 311 31.18 -16.73 1.76
N ASN A 312 30.97 -16.36 0.49
CA ASN A 312 31.33 -17.24 -0.61
C ASN A 312 32.79 -17.65 -0.52
N ASN A 313 33.09 -18.92 -0.78
CA ASN A 313 34.48 -19.40 -0.79
C ASN A 313 35.27 -18.92 -2.03
N LYS A 314 34.62 -18.25 -2.98
CA LYS A 314 35.25 -17.69 -4.21
C LYS A 314 34.82 -16.24 -4.40
N ASP A 315 35.78 -15.36 -4.67
CA ASP A 315 35.50 -13.93 -4.89
C ASP A 315 34.62 -13.67 -6.11
N SER A 316 34.77 -14.47 -7.18
CA SER A 316 33.93 -14.36 -8.38
C SER A 316 32.44 -14.61 -8.10
N SER A 317 32.13 -15.44 -7.11
CA SER A 317 30.76 -15.73 -6.68
C SER A 317 30.08 -14.51 -6.07
N ASN A 318 30.82 -13.64 -5.37
CA ASN A 318 30.28 -12.39 -4.84
C ASN A 318 29.85 -11.47 -5.98
N THR A 319 30.71 -11.27 -6.98
CA THR A 319 30.43 -10.42 -8.14
C THR A 319 29.24 -10.94 -8.95
N ASN A 320 29.20 -12.24 -9.21
CA ASN A 320 28.12 -12.86 -9.98
C ASN A 320 26.78 -12.81 -9.22
N THR A 321 26.79 -13.08 -7.91
CA THR A 321 25.61 -12.96 -7.05
C THR A 321 25.06 -11.54 -7.07
N LEU A 322 25.90 -10.52 -6.88
CA LEU A 322 25.48 -9.11 -6.90
C LEU A 322 24.94 -8.68 -8.27
N THR A 323 25.52 -9.21 -9.35
CA THR A 323 25.03 -8.98 -10.72
C THR A 323 23.61 -9.53 -10.85
N THR A 324 23.36 -10.75 -10.41
CA THR A 324 22.02 -11.35 -10.39
C THR A 324 21.05 -10.58 -9.49
N CYS A 325 21.46 -10.14 -8.30
CA CYS A 325 20.61 -9.31 -7.44
C CYS A 325 20.22 -8.00 -8.15
N THR A 326 21.14 -7.39 -8.89
CA THR A 326 20.88 -6.16 -9.65
C THR A 326 19.86 -6.42 -10.78
N SER A 327 20.01 -7.52 -11.52
CA SER A 327 19.05 -7.93 -12.55
C SER A 327 17.66 -8.23 -11.98
N ALA A 328 17.60 -8.92 -10.83
CA ALA A 328 16.34 -9.21 -10.14
C ALA A 328 15.62 -7.92 -9.70
N LYS A 329 16.35 -6.98 -9.10
CA LYS A 329 15.81 -5.66 -8.74
C LYS A 329 15.31 -4.87 -9.96
N ALA A 330 16.07 -4.88 -11.06
CA ALA A 330 15.67 -4.23 -12.30
C ALA A 330 14.41 -4.85 -12.91
N ALA A 331 14.18 -6.15 -12.69
CA ALA A 331 12.96 -6.87 -13.10
C ALA A 331 11.76 -6.66 -12.14
N GLY A 332 11.89 -5.78 -11.14
CA GLY A 332 10.82 -5.52 -10.16
C GLY A 332 10.67 -6.59 -9.07
N ILE A 333 11.65 -7.48 -8.92
CA ILE A 333 11.68 -8.48 -7.86
C ILE A 333 12.27 -7.84 -6.60
N LYS A 334 11.54 -7.94 -5.48
CA LYS A 334 11.99 -7.46 -4.17
C LYS A 334 12.86 -8.51 -3.50
N ILE A 335 14.02 -8.11 -2.99
CA ILE A 335 14.98 -9.03 -2.37
C ILE A 335 15.11 -8.68 -0.89
N TYR A 336 14.57 -9.52 -0.01
CA TYR A 336 14.92 -9.53 1.39
C TYR A 336 16.25 -10.27 1.56
N SER A 337 17.19 -9.68 2.29
CA SER A 337 18.49 -10.29 2.56
C SER A 337 18.73 -10.37 4.05
N ILE A 338 19.07 -11.56 4.55
CA ILE A 338 19.24 -11.84 5.98
C ILE A 338 20.64 -12.38 6.19
N ALA A 339 21.46 -11.62 6.92
CA ALA A 339 22.81 -12.02 7.31
C ALA A 339 22.75 -12.63 8.71
N PHE A 340 22.86 -13.95 8.82
CA PHE A 340 22.65 -14.64 10.09
C PHE A 340 23.98 -14.97 10.78
N MET A 341 24.36 -14.21 11.80
CA MET A 341 25.65 -14.35 12.50
C MET A 341 26.82 -14.45 11.50
N ALA A 342 26.74 -13.61 10.46
CA ALA A 342 27.61 -13.68 9.29
C ALA A 342 28.79 -12.72 9.44
N PRO A 343 29.97 -13.05 8.89
CA PRO A 343 31.12 -12.15 8.88
C PRO A 343 30.84 -10.89 8.05
N THR A 344 31.65 -9.84 8.24
CA THR A 344 31.50 -8.54 7.57
C THR A 344 31.38 -8.63 6.04
N ALA A 345 32.10 -9.56 5.42
CA ALA A 345 32.02 -9.79 3.98
C ALA A 345 30.62 -10.29 3.54
N GLY A 346 30.05 -11.25 4.28
CA GLY A 346 28.70 -11.75 4.06
C GLY A 346 27.63 -10.69 4.31
N GLN A 347 27.77 -9.92 5.39
CA GLN A 347 26.90 -8.77 5.67
C GLN A 347 26.94 -7.73 4.53
N THR A 348 28.13 -7.41 4.02
CA THR A 348 28.30 -6.46 2.91
C THR A 348 27.66 -6.97 1.61
N LEU A 349 27.83 -8.26 1.30
CA LEU A 349 27.22 -8.90 0.15
C LEU A 349 25.69 -8.80 0.20
N LEU A 350 25.09 -9.22 1.32
CA LEU A 350 23.65 -9.25 1.51
C LEU A 350 23.04 -7.86 1.54
N ASN A 351 23.68 -6.89 2.20
CA ASN A 351 23.21 -5.51 2.21
C ASN A 351 23.13 -4.93 0.78
N LYS A 352 24.18 -5.13 -0.03
CA LYS A 352 24.18 -4.70 -1.45
C LYS A 352 23.18 -5.46 -2.32
N CYS A 353 22.93 -6.73 -2.02
CA CYS A 353 21.96 -7.56 -2.76
C CYS A 353 20.51 -7.10 -2.49
N SER A 354 20.20 -6.68 -1.26
CA SER A 354 18.86 -6.27 -0.85
C SER A 354 18.24 -5.14 -1.70
N SER A 355 16.91 -5.02 -1.62
CA SER A 355 16.14 -3.96 -2.29
C SER A 355 16.14 -2.60 -1.57
N GLY A 356 17.02 -2.39 -0.58
CA GLY A 356 17.18 -1.11 0.12
C GLY A 356 16.71 -1.15 1.58
N ALA A 357 16.38 0.02 2.14
CA ALA A 357 15.95 0.13 3.53
C ALA A 357 14.68 -0.71 3.79
N GLY A 358 14.67 -1.48 4.90
CA GLY A 358 13.60 -2.43 5.23
C GLY A 358 13.75 -3.82 4.58
N TYR A 359 14.66 -3.97 3.61
CA TYR A 359 14.89 -5.25 2.93
C TYR A 359 16.17 -5.98 3.39
N TYR A 360 16.92 -5.42 4.34
CA TYR A 360 18.14 -6.03 4.87
C TYR A 360 18.03 -6.23 6.38
N TYR A 361 18.40 -7.41 6.85
CA TYR A 361 18.39 -7.80 8.26
C TYR A 361 19.76 -8.37 8.64
N ALA A 362 20.39 -7.79 9.65
CA ALA A 362 21.55 -8.37 10.32
C ALA A 362 21.07 -9.07 11.59
N ALA A 363 21.04 -10.40 11.57
CA ALA A 363 20.55 -11.22 12.67
C ALA A 363 21.74 -11.83 13.42
N GLU A 364 22.07 -11.32 14.60
CA GLU A 364 23.23 -11.78 15.38
C GLU A 364 22.86 -12.86 16.42
N SER A 365 21.58 -13.21 16.50
CA SER A 365 21.05 -14.25 17.37
C SER A 365 19.88 -15.02 16.73
N MET A 366 19.50 -16.15 17.34
CA MET A 366 18.31 -16.89 16.92
C MET A 366 17.05 -16.01 17.02
N SER A 367 16.91 -15.20 18.08
CA SER A 367 15.77 -14.29 18.22
C SER A 367 15.68 -13.31 17.07
N ASP A 368 16.80 -12.67 16.72
CA ASP A 368 16.84 -11.71 15.60
C ASP A 368 16.48 -12.38 14.27
N LEU A 369 16.88 -13.64 14.09
CA LEU A 369 16.52 -14.43 12.90
C LEU A 369 15.01 -14.68 12.84
N LEU A 370 14.41 -15.10 13.96
CA LEU A 370 12.95 -15.32 14.02
C LEU A 370 12.19 -14.01 13.78
N ASP A 371 12.66 -12.90 14.37
CA ASP A 371 12.06 -11.57 14.18
C ASP A 371 12.16 -11.08 12.74
N ALA A 372 13.31 -11.30 12.07
CA ALA A 372 13.49 -10.96 10.67
C ALA A 372 12.51 -11.74 9.76
N PHE A 373 12.44 -13.06 9.91
CA PHE A 373 11.52 -13.88 9.10
C PHE A 373 10.04 -13.57 9.39
N LYS A 374 9.71 -13.28 10.65
CA LYS A 374 8.37 -12.84 11.05
C LYS A 374 8.01 -11.51 10.39
N ALA A 375 8.88 -10.51 10.47
CA ALA A 375 8.67 -9.19 9.86
C ALA A 375 8.48 -9.30 8.35
N ILE A 376 9.30 -10.10 7.67
CA ILE A 376 9.17 -10.37 6.23
C ILE A 376 7.80 -11.01 5.91
N GLY A 377 7.39 -12.00 6.70
CA GLY A 377 6.10 -12.66 6.54
C GLY A 377 4.92 -11.69 6.73
N GLU A 378 5.00 -10.83 7.73
CA GLU A 378 4.00 -9.78 8.00
C GLU A 378 3.94 -8.74 6.88
N GLU A 379 5.07 -8.21 6.40
CA GLU A 379 5.10 -7.22 5.30
C GLU A 379 4.60 -7.82 3.97
N ALA A 380 5.05 -9.04 3.65
CA ALA A 380 4.61 -9.75 2.45
C ALA A 380 3.10 -10.05 2.49
N SER A 381 2.58 -10.38 3.68
CA SER A 381 1.15 -10.62 3.90
C SER A 381 0.34 -9.32 3.88
N ALA A 382 0.83 -8.23 4.47
CA ALA A 382 0.14 -6.93 4.48
C ALA A 382 0.04 -6.31 3.08
N SER A 383 1.03 -6.57 2.22
CA SER A 383 1.00 -6.15 0.81
C SER A 383 -0.13 -6.82 0.00
N LYS A 384 -0.73 -7.90 0.51
CA LYS A 384 -1.93 -8.53 -0.03
C LYS A 384 -3.20 -7.77 0.33
N THR A 385 -3.26 -7.20 1.54
CA THR A 385 -4.45 -6.59 2.13
C THR A 385 -4.53 -5.08 1.90
N LEU A 386 -4.05 -4.57 0.76
CA LEU A 386 -4.19 -3.14 0.43
C LEU A 386 -5.67 -2.81 0.14
N LEU A 387 -6.42 -2.67 1.24
CA LEU A 387 -7.62 -1.85 1.36
C LEU A 387 -7.20 -0.44 0.97
N THR A 388 -7.76 0.07 -0.13
CA THR A 388 -7.72 1.50 -0.41
C THR A 388 -8.47 2.19 0.72
N GLN A 389 -7.73 2.85 1.61
CA GLN A 389 -8.29 3.80 2.59
C GLN A 389 -8.95 4.98 1.88
#